data_AF-A0A3M1J4J7-F1
#
_entry.id   AF-A0A3M1J4J7-F1
#
_cell.length_a   1.000
_cell.length_b   1.000
_cell.length_c   1.000
_cell.angle_alpha   90.00
_cell.angle_beta   90.00
_cell.angle_gamma   90.00
#
_symmetry.space_group_name_H-M   'P 1'
#
loop_
_entity.id
_entity.type
_entity.pdbx_description
1 polymer ?
#
loop_
_entity_poly.entity_id
_entity_poly.type
_entity_poly.pdbx_seq_one_letter_code
_entity_poly.pdbx_strand_id
1 'polypeptide(L)'
;MAKQYKILILGASYGSLLAAKLLLPGHEVRLVCLPEEAELINAEGIIVRLPVRGREEPVVLESRNMPGRLSAGGAGDADPADYDLVALAMQEPQYRAGEVRALLDRIGKARVPCMSIMNMPPLAYIRRIPGLDANTLVSAYTDPSVWDSFDPDLFTLCSPDPQAFRPPEEPLNVLQVTLPTNFKAAR
;
A
#
# COMPACT_ATOMS: atom_id res chain seq x y z
N MET A 1 -4.62 -7.36 25.68
CA MET A 1 -4.44 -7.71 24.25
C MET A 1 -3.71 -6.57 23.58
N ALA A 2 -2.79 -6.83 22.65
CA ALA A 2 -2.15 -5.77 21.88
C ALA A 2 -3.22 -5.00 21.08
N LYS A 3 -3.05 -3.69 20.91
CA LYS A 3 -3.98 -2.85 20.14
C LYS A 3 -4.02 -3.34 18.69
N GLN A 4 -5.22 -3.60 18.18
CA GLN A 4 -5.46 -3.92 16.77
C GLN A 4 -5.69 -2.62 15.99
N TYR A 5 -5.07 -2.53 14.81
CA TYR A 5 -5.26 -1.41 13.88
C TYR A 5 -5.92 -1.92 12.60
N LYS A 6 -6.66 -1.03 11.93
CA LYS A 6 -7.27 -1.24 10.61
C LYS A 6 -6.51 -0.44 9.57
N ILE A 7 -6.04 -1.10 8.53
CA ILE A 7 -5.20 -0.49 7.49
C ILE A 7 -5.85 -0.69 6.12
N LEU A 8 -6.03 0.39 5.38
CA LEU A 8 -6.43 0.36 3.98
C LEU A 8 -5.18 0.48 3.11
N ILE A 9 -4.96 -0.45 2.18
CA ILE A 9 -3.80 -0.44 1.29
C ILE A 9 -4.28 -0.32 -0.15
N LEU A 10 -3.88 0.75 -0.84
CA LEU A 10 -4.20 0.95 -2.25
C LEU A 10 -3.18 0.21 -3.12
N GLY A 11 -3.60 -0.90 -3.74
CA GLY A 11 -2.79 -1.79 -4.57
C GLY A 11 -2.54 -3.16 -3.92
N ALA A 12 -3.06 -4.23 -4.52
CA ALA A 12 -2.89 -5.61 -4.00
C ALA A 12 -1.61 -6.34 -4.46
N SER A 13 -0.82 -5.77 -5.37
CA SER A 13 0.45 -6.38 -5.78
C SER A 13 1.51 -6.13 -4.70
N TYR A 14 2.30 -5.05 -4.82
CA TYR A 14 3.33 -4.72 -3.84
C TYR A 14 2.77 -4.51 -2.42
N GLY A 15 1.54 -4.02 -2.30
CA GLY A 15 0.84 -3.86 -1.02
C GLY A 15 0.66 -5.17 -0.23
N SER A 16 0.66 -6.34 -0.90
CA SER A 16 0.60 -7.65 -0.23
C SER A 16 1.80 -7.91 0.67
N LEU A 17 2.98 -7.36 0.35
CA LEU A 17 4.16 -7.48 1.22
C LEU A 17 3.95 -6.74 2.55
N LEU A 18 3.41 -5.52 2.50
CA LEU A 18 3.08 -4.76 3.71
C LEU A 18 1.92 -5.43 4.47
N ALA A 19 0.89 -5.88 3.76
CA ALA A 19 -0.25 -6.57 4.33
C ALA A 19 0.19 -7.80 5.14
N ALA A 20 1.00 -8.69 4.55
CA ALA A 20 1.52 -9.87 5.24
C ALA A 20 2.25 -9.52 6.54
N LYS A 21 3.05 -8.44 6.56
CA LYS A 21 3.75 -7.98 7.77
C LYS A 21 2.81 -7.43 8.85
N LEU A 22 1.71 -6.79 8.47
CA LEU A 22 0.70 -6.25 9.38
C LEU A 22 -0.26 -7.32 9.90
N LEU A 23 -0.52 -8.36 9.10
CA LEU A 23 -1.36 -9.50 9.49
C LEU A 23 -0.69 -10.38 10.55
N LEU A 24 0.64 -10.55 10.49
CA LEU A 24 1.42 -11.31 11.48
C LEU A 24 1.19 -10.90 12.94
N PRO A 25 1.18 -9.61 13.32
CA PRO A 25 0.85 -9.17 14.68
C PRO A 25 -0.66 -9.06 14.97
N GLY A 26 -1.54 -9.45 14.03
CA GLY A 26 -3.00 -9.51 14.25
C GLY A 26 -3.79 -8.29 13.75
N HIS A 27 -3.23 -7.41 12.93
CA HIS A 27 -3.97 -6.25 12.41
C HIS A 27 -4.98 -6.63 11.32
N GLU A 28 -5.92 -5.75 11.05
CA GLU A 28 -6.89 -5.89 9.95
C GLU A 28 -6.40 -5.08 8.75
N VAL A 29 -6.38 -5.71 7.58
CA VAL A 29 -5.92 -5.10 6.33
C VAL A 29 -6.97 -5.28 5.25
N ARG A 30 -7.31 -4.18 4.57
CA ARG A 30 -8.07 -4.22 3.32
C ARG A 30 -7.20 -3.79 2.15
N LEU A 31 -7.15 -4.63 1.12
CA LEU A 31 -6.47 -4.31 -0.15
C LEU A 31 -7.47 -3.73 -1.15
N VAL A 32 -7.14 -2.59 -1.74
CA VAL A 32 -7.86 -2.05 -2.90
C VAL A 32 -7.23 -2.59 -4.17
N CYS A 33 -8.02 -3.23 -5.01
CA CYS A 33 -7.56 -3.93 -6.20
C CYS A 33 -8.67 -4.13 -7.24
N LEU A 34 -8.32 -4.78 -8.36
CA LEU A 34 -9.29 -5.14 -9.39
C LEU A 34 -10.22 -6.26 -8.89
N PRO A 35 -11.43 -6.41 -9.46
CA PRO A 35 -12.41 -7.39 -9.01
C PRO A 35 -11.88 -8.83 -8.97
N GLU A 36 -11.19 -9.28 -10.02
CA GLU A 36 -10.63 -10.65 -10.09
C GLU A 36 -9.58 -10.90 -8.99
N GLU A 37 -8.77 -9.88 -8.66
CA GLU A 37 -7.82 -9.96 -7.55
C GLU A 37 -8.56 -10.02 -6.21
N ALA A 38 -9.63 -9.24 -6.06
CA ALA A 38 -10.41 -9.18 -4.83
C ALA A 38 -11.11 -10.51 -4.54
N GLU A 39 -11.73 -11.12 -5.55
CA GLU A 39 -12.37 -12.43 -5.44
C GLU A 39 -11.36 -13.50 -5.02
N LEU A 40 -10.22 -13.58 -5.71
CA LEU A 40 -9.17 -14.53 -5.39
C LEU A 40 -8.60 -14.32 -3.98
N ILE A 41 -8.27 -13.08 -3.61
CA ILE A 41 -7.70 -12.76 -2.30
C ILE A 41 -8.68 -13.04 -1.18
N ASN A 42 -9.97 -12.74 -1.35
CA ASN A 42 -10.97 -13.05 -0.34
C ASN A 42 -11.20 -14.56 -0.19
N ALA A 43 -11.07 -15.33 -1.27
CA ALA A 43 -11.23 -16.78 -1.25
C ALA A 43 -9.99 -17.51 -0.69
N GLU A 44 -8.79 -17.10 -1.09
CA GLU A 44 -7.54 -17.86 -0.88
C GLU A 44 -6.51 -17.12 -0.02
N GLY A 45 -6.71 -15.83 0.25
CA GLY A 45 -5.72 -14.96 0.87
C GLY A 45 -4.61 -14.56 -0.10
N ILE A 46 -3.56 -13.93 0.42
CA ILE A 46 -2.30 -13.64 -0.27
C ILE A 46 -1.19 -14.61 0.13
N ILE A 47 -0.26 -14.84 -0.80
CA ILE A 47 0.96 -15.62 -0.62
C ILE A 47 2.17 -14.74 -0.94
N VAL A 48 3.08 -14.58 0.01
CA VAL A 48 4.31 -13.79 -0.18
C VAL A 48 5.53 -14.70 -0.01
N ARG A 49 6.37 -14.79 -1.04
CA ARG A 49 7.60 -15.59 -1.03
C ARG A 49 8.80 -14.68 -0.76
N LEU A 50 9.50 -14.91 0.34
CA LEU A 50 10.61 -14.09 0.84
C LEU A 50 11.92 -14.87 0.79
N PRO A 51 12.94 -14.41 0.06
CA PRO A 51 14.26 -15.03 0.10
C PRO A 51 14.91 -14.72 1.46
N VAL A 52 15.57 -15.72 2.04
CA VAL A 52 16.33 -15.57 3.29
C VAL A 52 17.76 -16.00 3.02
N ARG A 53 18.71 -15.12 3.34
CA ARG A 53 20.14 -15.42 3.16
C ARG A 53 20.49 -16.73 3.89
N GLY A 54 21.08 -17.66 3.16
CA GLY A 54 21.50 -18.97 3.70
C GLY A 54 20.41 -20.05 3.69
N ARG A 55 19.23 -19.77 3.11
CA ARG A 55 18.22 -20.79 2.81
C ARG A 55 18.14 -20.99 1.30
N GLU A 56 18.02 -22.24 0.87
CA GLU A 56 17.80 -22.59 -0.54
C GLU A 56 16.37 -22.22 -0.95
N GLU A 57 15.39 -22.56 -0.12
CA GLU A 57 13.98 -22.27 -0.37
C GLU A 57 13.53 -20.94 0.26
N PRO A 58 12.65 -20.19 -0.41
CA PRO A 58 12.06 -18.98 0.15
C PRO A 58 11.16 -19.31 1.35
N VAL A 59 11.09 -18.39 2.30
CA VAL A 59 10.05 -18.42 3.32
C VAL A 59 8.73 -18.01 2.66
N VAL A 60 7.74 -18.89 2.76
CA VAL A 60 6.40 -18.65 2.24
C VAL A 60 5.50 -18.14 3.36
N LEU A 61 4.92 -16.96 3.17
CA LEU A 61 3.97 -16.34 4.07
C LEU A 61 2.57 -16.44 3.48
N GLU A 62 1.72 -17.26 4.09
CA GLU A 62 0.31 -17.41 3.72
C GLU A 62 -0.56 -16.66 4.72
N SER A 63 -1.28 -15.65 4.24
CA SER A 63 -2.13 -14.82 5.09
C SER A 63 -3.22 -15.58 5.85
N ARG A 64 -3.71 -16.71 5.32
CA ARG A 64 -4.72 -17.56 5.97
C ARG A 64 -4.23 -18.20 7.28
N ASN A 65 -2.91 -18.28 7.45
CA ASN A 65 -2.27 -18.85 8.64
C ASN A 65 -1.86 -17.76 9.64
N MET A 66 -2.22 -16.50 9.39
CA MET A 66 -1.87 -15.36 10.24
C MET A 66 -3.03 -14.98 11.17
N PRO A 67 -2.75 -14.39 12.34
CA PRO A 67 -3.80 -14.00 13.30
C PRO A 67 -4.62 -12.77 12.85
N GLY A 68 -4.12 -11.98 11.90
CA GLY A 68 -4.80 -10.80 11.39
C GLY A 68 -5.94 -11.15 10.44
N ARG A 69 -6.73 -10.13 10.09
CA ARG A 69 -7.85 -10.27 9.15
C ARG A 69 -7.50 -9.60 7.83
N LEU A 70 -7.63 -10.35 6.74
CA LEU A 70 -7.46 -9.84 5.38
C LEU A 70 -8.81 -9.74 4.67
N SER A 71 -8.99 -8.67 3.91
CA SER A 71 -10.07 -8.52 2.92
C SER A 71 -9.55 -7.75 1.70
N ALA A 72 -10.27 -7.84 0.59
CA ALA A 72 -9.99 -7.10 -0.63
C ALA A 72 -11.27 -6.57 -1.29
N GLY A 73 -11.19 -5.47 -2.04
CA GLY A 73 -12.32 -4.89 -2.76
C GLY A 73 -11.92 -3.70 -3.64
N GLY A 74 -12.92 -3.07 -4.27
CA GLY A 74 -12.72 -1.91 -5.13
C GLY A 74 -12.54 -0.61 -4.36
N ALA A 75 -12.15 0.46 -5.06
CA ALA A 75 -11.93 1.77 -4.45
C ALA A 75 -13.23 2.40 -3.93
N GLY A 76 -14.38 2.08 -4.54
CA GLY A 76 -15.70 2.53 -4.11
C GLY A 76 -16.18 1.91 -2.80
N ASP A 77 -15.66 0.73 -2.43
CA ASP A 77 -16.18 -0.07 -1.31
C ASP A 77 -15.56 0.26 0.05
N ALA A 78 -14.61 1.19 0.08
CA ALA A 78 -13.90 1.62 1.28
C ALA A 78 -14.39 3.00 1.72
N ASP A 79 -14.74 3.14 3.00
CA ASP A 79 -14.84 4.42 3.69
C ASP A 79 -13.52 4.68 4.43
N PRO A 80 -12.74 5.70 4.06
CA PRO A 80 -11.47 6.01 4.72
C PRO A 80 -11.58 6.17 6.24
N ALA A 81 -12.71 6.69 6.75
CA ALA A 81 -12.89 6.95 8.17
C ALA A 81 -12.91 5.67 9.05
N ASP A 82 -13.10 4.50 8.44
CA ASP A 82 -13.06 3.20 9.13
C ASP A 82 -11.63 2.69 9.42
N TYR A 83 -10.60 3.39 8.94
CA TYR A 83 -9.20 2.95 8.99
C TYR A 83 -8.33 3.87 9.84
N ASP A 84 -7.36 3.29 10.54
CA ASP A 84 -6.37 4.01 11.35
C ASP A 84 -5.18 4.51 10.50
N LEU A 85 -4.93 3.87 9.35
CA LEU A 85 -3.84 4.17 8.44
C LEU A 85 -4.24 3.83 7.00
N VAL A 86 -3.85 4.68 6.06
CA VAL A 86 -3.88 4.38 4.62
C VAL A 86 -2.47 4.17 4.10
N ALA A 87 -2.23 3.11 3.33
CA ALA A 87 -0.97 2.90 2.62
C ALA A 87 -1.14 3.00 1.10
N LEU A 88 -0.23 3.70 0.44
CA LEU A 88 -0.19 3.84 -1.02
C LEU A 88 0.85 2.90 -1.62
N ALA A 89 0.41 1.92 -2.41
CA ALA A 89 1.22 0.85 -2.96
C ALA A 89 1.00 0.62 -4.48
N MET A 90 0.54 1.64 -5.20
CA MET A 90 0.41 1.64 -6.66
C MET A 90 1.46 2.56 -7.31
N GLN A 91 1.62 2.46 -8.63
CA GLN A 91 2.42 3.41 -9.38
C GLN A 91 1.71 4.77 -9.45
N GLU A 92 2.47 5.86 -9.43
CA GLU A 92 1.95 7.24 -9.44
C GLU A 92 0.87 7.47 -10.52
N PRO A 93 1.06 7.03 -11.78
CA PRO A 93 0.06 7.26 -12.83
C PRO A 93 -1.29 6.58 -12.59
N GLN A 94 -1.35 5.52 -11.76
CA GLN A 94 -2.59 4.79 -11.48
C GLN A 94 -3.54 5.61 -10.60
N TYR A 95 -3.02 6.56 -9.82
CA TYR A 95 -3.82 7.39 -8.92
C TYR A 95 -4.73 8.39 -9.64
N ARG A 96 -4.53 8.64 -10.94
CA ARG A 96 -5.43 9.49 -11.75
C ARG A 96 -6.73 8.78 -12.17
N ALA A 97 -6.81 7.45 -12.02
CA ALA A 97 -7.99 6.68 -12.42
C ALA A 97 -9.21 7.13 -11.60
N GLY A 98 -10.37 7.30 -12.24
CA GLY A 98 -11.53 8.01 -11.66
C GLY A 98 -11.91 7.59 -10.25
N GLU A 99 -12.13 6.29 -10.00
CA GLU A 99 -12.51 5.79 -8.68
C GLU A 99 -11.38 5.89 -7.65
N VAL A 100 -10.14 5.64 -8.08
CA VAL A 100 -8.95 5.76 -7.22
C VAL A 100 -8.73 7.22 -6.82
N ARG A 101 -8.84 8.15 -7.77
CA ARG A 101 -8.77 9.59 -7.55
C ARG A 101 -9.85 10.05 -6.57
N ALA A 102 -11.08 9.57 -6.73
CA ALA A 102 -12.17 9.88 -5.79
C ALA A 102 -11.90 9.32 -4.39
N LEU A 103 -11.31 8.13 -4.28
CA LEU A 103 -10.87 7.59 -2.99
C LEU A 103 -9.75 8.44 -2.36
N LEU A 104 -8.76 8.90 -3.13
CA LEU A 104 -7.69 9.79 -2.65
C LEU A 104 -8.24 11.10 -2.07
N ASP A 105 -9.17 11.72 -2.78
CA ASP A 105 -9.85 12.94 -2.31
C ASP A 105 -10.55 12.70 -0.96
N ARG A 106 -11.31 11.59 -0.85
CA ARG A 106 -11.97 11.19 0.41
C ARG A 106 -10.97 10.92 1.54
N ILE A 107 -9.84 10.26 1.26
CA ILE A 107 -8.79 10.00 2.26
C ILE A 107 -8.24 11.31 2.82
N GLY A 108 -7.85 12.24 1.93
CA GLY A 108 -7.31 13.54 2.34
C GLY A 108 -8.31 14.33 3.20
N LYS A 109 -9.59 14.36 2.79
CA LYS A 109 -10.67 15.02 3.53
C LYS A 109 -10.96 14.37 4.90
N ALA A 110 -10.85 13.04 4.98
CA ALA A 110 -11.01 12.31 6.23
C ALA A 110 -9.82 12.51 7.19
N ARG A 111 -8.71 13.10 6.73
CA ARG A 111 -7.50 13.36 7.52
C ARG A 111 -6.94 12.10 8.19
N VAL A 112 -7.06 10.96 7.50
CA VAL A 112 -6.46 9.71 7.96
C VAL A 112 -4.95 9.74 7.69
N PRO A 113 -4.09 9.35 8.64
CA PRO A 113 -2.66 9.23 8.40
C PRO A 113 -2.40 8.37 7.15
N CYS A 114 -1.52 8.84 6.28
CA CYS A 114 -1.21 8.20 5.01
C CYS A 114 0.28 7.87 4.93
N MET A 115 0.61 6.70 4.40
CA MET A 115 1.98 6.23 4.22
C MET A 115 2.18 5.72 2.80
N SER A 116 3.05 6.34 2.03
CA SER A 116 3.44 5.84 0.71
C SER A 116 4.59 4.84 0.81
N ILE A 117 4.44 3.70 0.14
CA ILE A 117 5.54 2.75 -0.13
C ILE A 117 5.91 2.75 -1.61
N MET A 118 5.57 3.83 -2.32
CA MET A 118 5.79 3.99 -3.75
C MET A 118 7.25 4.38 -4.04
N ASN A 119 7.74 4.03 -5.23
CA ASN A 119 9.06 4.47 -5.70
C ASN A 119 9.17 5.98 -5.89
N MET A 120 8.08 6.59 -6.37
CA MET A 120 7.99 8.02 -6.56
C MET A 120 7.37 8.66 -5.30
N PRO A 121 8.05 9.62 -4.66
CA PRO A 121 7.48 10.32 -3.51
C PRO A 121 6.22 11.09 -3.95
N PRO A 122 5.07 10.96 -3.27
CA PRO A 122 3.89 11.75 -3.59
C PRO A 122 4.13 13.25 -3.37
N LEU A 123 3.47 14.09 -4.16
CA LEU A 123 3.63 15.54 -4.03
C LEU A 123 3.20 16.05 -2.63
N ALA A 124 2.19 15.40 -2.03
CA ALA A 124 1.78 15.66 -0.64
C ALA A 124 2.92 15.49 0.37
N TYR A 125 3.77 14.47 0.19
CA TYR A 125 4.96 14.26 1.02
C TYR A 125 6.01 15.36 0.79
N ILE A 126 6.27 15.68 -0.49
CA ILE A 126 7.27 16.68 -0.88
C ILE A 126 6.97 18.05 -0.26
N ARG A 127 5.69 18.42 -0.16
CA ARG A 127 5.22 19.67 0.46
C ARG A 127 5.62 19.82 1.94
N ARG A 128 6.01 18.75 2.64
CA ARG A 128 6.50 18.85 4.02
C ARG A 128 7.92 19.44 4.13
N ILE A 129 8.75 19.25 3.09
CA ILE A 129 10.20 19.43 3.20
C ILE A 129 10.52 20.93 3.38
N PRO A 130 11.09 21.35 4.52
CA PRO A 130 11.38 22.76 4.75
C PRO A 130 12.36 23.32 3.71
N GLY A 131 12.01 24.48 3.13
CA GLY A 131 12.85 25.16 2.13
C GLY A 131 12.75 24.61 0.71
N LEU A 132 11.91 23.60 0.45
CA LEU A 132 11.66 23.08 -0.89
C LEU A 132 10.35 23.63 -1.46
N ASP A 133 10.41 24.31 -2.61
CA ASP A 133 9.22 24.71 -3.36
C ASP A 133 8.68 23.54 -4.19
N ALA A 134 7.70 22.84 -3.65
CA ALA A 134 7.04 21.70 -4.30
C ALA A 134 6.40 22.08 -5.65
N ASN A 135 6.04 23.34 -5.89
CA ASN A 135 5.39 23.76 -7.13
C ASN A 135 6.33 23.64 -8.35
N THR A 136 7.64 23.76 -8.13
CA THR A 136 8.64 23.57 -9.20
C THR A 136 8.71 22.13 -9.70
N LEU A 137 8.15 21.18 -8.95
CA LEU A 137 8.17 19.74 -9.25
C LEU A 137 6.88 19.24 -9.88
N VAL A 138 5.85 20.09 -10.03
CA VAL A 138 4.52 19.70 -10.53
C VAL A 138 4.58 19.01 -11.89
N SER A 139 5.45 19.47 -12.80
CA SER A 139 5.62 18.87 -14.13
C SER A 139 6.21 17.45 -14.12
N ALA A 140 6.74 16.99 -12.98
CA ALA A 140 7.23 15.62 -12.83
C ALA A 140 6.11 14.61 -12.53
N TYR A 141 4.91 15.07 -12.18
CA TYR A 141 3.76 14.22 -11.82
C TYR A 141 2.80 14.08 -12.99
N THR A 142 2.20 12.90 -13.09
CA THR A 142 1.21 12.61 -14.13
C THR A 142 -0.08 13.40 -13.92
N ASP A 143 -0.55 13.44 -12.68
CA ASP A 143 -1.69 14.26 -12.27
C ASP A 143 -1.39 14.83 -10.87
N PRO A 144 -0.81 16.03 -10.77
CA PRO A 144 -0.46 16.63 -9.49
C PRO A 144 -1.68 16.90 -8.59
N SER A 145 -2.87 17.06 -9.20
CA SER A 145 -4.08 17.48 -8.48
C SER A 145 -4.66 16.40 -7.56
N VAL A 146 -4.28 15.13 -7.75
CA VAL A 146 -4.72 14.03 -6.88
C VAL A 146 -4.16 14.13 -5.46
N TRP A 147 -3.15 14.99 -5.25
CA TRP A 147 -2.47 15.18 -3.97
C TRP A 147 -2.96 16.39 -3.18
N ASP A 148 -3.88 17.19 -3.72
CA ASP A 148 -4.24 18.51 -3.17
C ASP A 148 -5.10 18.45 -1.90
N SER A 149 -5.87 17.38 -1.70
CA SER A 149 -6.71 17.21 -0.51
C SER A 149 -5.92 16.78 0.74
N PHE A 150 -4.67 16.35 0.57
CA PHE A 150 -3.87 15.79 1.67
C PHE A 150 -3.19 16.88 2.49
N ASP A 151 -3.27 16.72 3.81
CA ASP A 151 -2.45 17.45 4.76
C ASP A 151 -1.02 16.87 4.78
N PRO A 152 0.03 17.66 4.42
CA PRO A 152 1.41 17.18 4.45
C PRO A 152 1.87 16.64 5.81
N ASP A 153 1.32 17.14 6.93
CA ASP A 153 1.68 16.71 8.28
C ASP A 153 1.14 15.32 8.63
N LEU A 154 0.15 14.83 7.89
CA LEU A 154 -0.46 13.50 8.05
C LEU A 154 0.05 12.49 7.03
N PHE A 155 1.01 12.88 6.19
CA PHE A 155 1.47 12.06 5.07
C PHE A 155 2.90 11.65 5.28
N THR A 156 3.23 10.36 5.15
CA THR A 156 4.60 9.86 5.15
C THR A 156 5.01 8.98 3.98
N LEU A 157 6.31 8.78 3.84
CA LEU A 157 6.95 8.00 2.79
C LEU A 157 7.88 6.98 3.44
N CYS A 158 7.82 5.75 2.96
CA CYS A 158 8.77 4.71 3.26
C CYS A 158 9.88 4.68 2.21
N SER A 159 11.08 4.25 2.63
CA SER A 159 12.17 3.99 1.70
C SER A 159 11.69 3.11 0.53
N PRO A 160 11.82 3.57 -0.72
CA PRO A 160 11.43 2.78 -1.87
C PRO A 160 12.39 1.60 -2.01
N ASP A 161 11.85 0.38 -2.06
CA ASP A 161 12.65 -0.83 -2.24
C ASP A 161 11.93 -1.77 -3.23
N PRO A 162 12.15 -1.54 -4.54
CA PRO A 162 11.38 -2.19 -5.59
C PRO A 162 11.96 -3.55 -5.90
N GLN A 163 11.64 -4.53 -5.07
CA GLN A 163 12.16 -5.88 -5.24
C GLN A 163 11.10 -6.94 -4.99
N ALA A 164 9.95 -6.77 -5.66
CA ALA A 164 8.94 -7.80 -5.75
C ALA A 164 8.20 -7.77 -7.10
N PHE A 165 7.74 -8.92 -7.55
CA PHE A 165 6.97 -9.08 -8.77
C PHE A 165 5.95 -10.22 -8.60
N ARG A 166 4.92 -10.21 -9.45
CA ARG A 166 4.03 -11.37 -9.58
C ARG A 166 4.59 -12.31 -10.64
N PRO A 167 4.90 -13.57 -10.30
CA PRO A 167 5.37 -14.52 -11.31
C PRO A 167 4.28 -14.75 -12.37
N PRO A 168 4.60 -14.79 -13.68
CA PRO A 168 3.60 -14.88 -14.74
C PRO A 168 2.73 -16.15 -14.71
N GLU A 169 3.27 -17.25 -14.21
CA GLU A 169 2.62 -18.57 -14.18
C GLU A 169 1.85 -18.81 -12.85
N GLU A 170 1.91 -17.86 -11.92
CA GLU A 170 1.29 -17.99 -10.61
C GLU A 170 -0.02 -17.20 -10.53
N PRO A 171 -0.95 -17.58 -9.65
CA PRO A 171 -2.17 -16.81 -9.41
C PRO A 171 -1.89 -15.37 -8.95
N LEU A 172 -2.85 -14.46 -9.16
CA LEU A 172 -2.71 -13.01 -8.92
C LEU A 172 -2.46 -12.62 -7.44
N ASN A 173 -2.73 -13.53 -6.51
CA ASN A 173 -2.49 -13.35 -5.07
C ASN A 173 -1.08 -13.77 -4.62
N VAL A 174 -0.22 -14.24 -5.54
CA VAL A 174 1.16 -14.63 -5.27
C VAL A 174 2.13 -13.48 -5.58
N LEU A 175 2.95 -13.12 -4.59
CA LEU A 175 4.01 -12.13 -4.71
C LEU A 175 5.37 -12.77 -4.43
N GLN A 176 6.30 -12.68 -5.39
CA GLN A 176 7.69 -13.08 -5.21
C GLN A 176 8.53 -11.85 -4.86
N VAL A 177 9.24 -11.90 -3.74
CA VAL A 177 10.20 -10.87 -3.34
C VAL A 177 11.60 -11.30 -3.77
N THR A 178 12.43 -10.38 -4.23
CA THR A 178 13.82 -10.65 -4.65
C THR A 178 14.84 -10.22 -3.61
N LEU A 179 14.52 -9.20 -2.80
CA LEU A 179 15.33 -8.82 -1.64
C LEU A 179 14.48 -8.49 -0.41
N PRO A 180 14.94 -8.83 0.80
CA PRO A 180 14.21 -8.53 2.03
C PRO A 180 14.03 -7.02 2.25
N THR A 181 12.81 -6.52 2.04
CA THR A 181 12.49 -5.11 2.26
C THR A 181 12.19 -4.78 3.71
N ASN A 182 12.74 -3.66 4.18
CA ASN A 182 12.36 -3.01 5.43
C ASN A 182 11.63 -1.71 5.11
N PHE A 183 10.38 -1.57 5.55
CA PHE A 183 9.63 -0.32 5.43
C PHE A 183 10.11 0.65 6.50
N LYS A 184 11.05 1.53 6.14
CA LYS A 184 11.51 2.62 7.01
C LYS A 184 10.74 3.88 6.66
N ALA A 185 9.77 4.23 7.51
CA ALA A 185 8.99 5.46 7.35
C ALA A 185 9.82 6.69 7.75
N ALA A 186 9.74 7.74 6.93
CA ALA A 186 10.26 9.05 7.26
C ALA A 186 9.49 9.66 8.44
N ARG A 187 10.21 10.38 9.30
CA ARG A 187 9.61 11.14 10.40
C ARG A 187 9.04 12.46 9.91
#